data_AF-A0A7L0LPM4-F1
#
_entry.id   AF-A0A7L0LPM4-F1
#
_cell.length_a   1.000
_cell.length_b   1.000
_cell.length_c   1.000
_cell.angle_alpha   90.00
_cell.angle_beta   90.00
_cell.angle_gamma   90.00
#
_symmetry.space_group_name_H-M   'P 1'
#
loop_
_entity.id
_entity.type
_entity.pdbx_description
1 polymer ?
#
loop_
_entity_poly.entity_id
_entity_poly.type
_entity_poly.pdbx_seq_one_letter_code
_entity_poly.pdbx_strand_id
1 'polypeptide(L)'
;SGQHRVLRATAQLLAPMGDPEKVICVGLNYHDHCQEQGVKVPKEPLIFSKFPSAIIGPFDDIVHPQDTSELDWEVELAAVIGKKGRHIEEAAALEHVVGFTVANDVSARDWQMRRNGRQWLLGKTFDTFCPLGPAIVTREAVADVHNLWIRCSVNGHRMQDSNTRHLIFGVPALVAWVSR
;
A
#
# COMPACT_ATOMS: atom_id res chain seq x y z
N SER A 1 2.97 -31.97 -1.38
CA SER A 1 2.57 -32.27 0.02
C SER A 1 1.09 -31.98 0.18
N GLY A 2 0.26 -32.99 0.44
CA GLY A 2 -1.21 -32.87 0.49
C GLY A 2 -1.83 -33.12 1.85
N GLN A 3 -1.01 -33.28 2.90
CA GLN A 3 -1.45 -33.74 4.21
C GLN A 3 -2.15 -32.66 5.06
N HIS A 4 -2.00 -31.38 4.71
CA HIS A 4 -2.69 -30.26 5.35
C HIS A 4 -3.32 -29.37 4.28
N ARG A 5 -4.50 -29.77 3.81
CA ARG A 5 -5.33 -28.95 2.92
C ARG A 5 -6.47 -28.38 3.75
N VAL A 6 -6.62 -27.06 3.70
CA VAL A 6 -7.80 -26.37 4.23
C VAL A 6 -8.64 -25.95 3.02
N LEU A 7 -9.95 -26.20 3.07
CA LEU A 7 -10.84 -25.70 2.03
C LEU A 7 -10.85 -24.17 2.09
N ARG A 8 -10.68 -23.50 0.94
CA ARG A 8 -10.68 -22.02 0.89
C ARG A 8 -11.93 -21.42 1.50
N ALA A 9 -13.09 -22.08 1.34
CA ALA A 9 -14.37 -21.65 1.89
C ALA A 9 -14.45 -21.70 3.42
N THR A 10 -13.59 -22.50 4.07
CA THR A 10 -13.55 -22.63 5.53
C THR A 10 -12.34 -21.91 6.14
N ALA A 11 -11.52 -21.26 5.31
CA ALA A 11 -10.33 -20.53 5.75
C ALA A 11 -10.64 -19.03 5.81
N GLN A 12 -10.37 -18.43 6.96
CA GLN A 12 -10.22 -16.98 7.07
C GLN A 12 -8.77 -16.62 6.74
N LEU A 13 -8.59 -15.69 5.80
CA LEU A 13 -7.27 -15.17 5.47
C LEU A 13 -7.05 -13.92 6.32
N LEU A 14 -6.01 -13.98 7.15
CA LEU A 14 -5.53 -12.83 7.91
C LEU A 14 -4.60 -12.00 7.03
N ALA A 15 -4.24 -10.79 7.49
CA ALA A 15 -3.16 -10.03 6.86
C ALA A 15 -1.89 -10.89 6.84
N PRO A 16 -1.15 -10.95 5.72
CA PRO A 16 0.06 -11.76 5.62
C PRO A 16 1.24 -11.17 6.42
N MET A 17 1.03 -10.00 7.04
CA MET A 17 1.95 -9.31 7.93
C MET A 17 1.12 -8.66 9.04
N GLY A 18 1.22 -9.20 10.26
CA GLY A 18 0.39 -8.77 11.39
C GLY A 18 0.95 -7.62 12.22
N ASP A 19 2.28 -7.55 12.40
CA ASP A 19 2.90 -6.60 13.34
C ASP A 19 4.20 -5.99 12.79
N PRO A 20 4.14 -5.19 11.70
CA PRO A 20 5.30 -4.46 11.23
C PRO A 20 5.66 -3.31 12.18
N GLU A 21 6.95 -3.07 12.41
CA GLU A 21 7.40 -1.87 13.16
C GLU A 21 7.06 -0.56 12.43
N LYS A 22 6.94 -0.59 11.10
CA LYS A 22 6.72 0.58 10.24
C LYS A 22 5.80 0.25 9.06
N VAL A 23 4.79 1.09 8.83
CA VAL A 23 4.02 1.12 7.57
C VAL A 23 4.31 2.47 6.91
N ILE A 24 5.11 2.44 5.86
CA ILE A 24 5.60 3.65 5.16
C ILE A 24 4.86 3.75 3.83
N CYS A 25 4.18 4.87 3.63
CA CYS A 25 3.30 5.11 2.49
C CYS A 25 3.89 6.21 1.60
N VAL A 26 3.56 6.16 0.31
CA VAL A 26 4.08 7.07 -0.70
C VAL A 26 2.92 7.79 -1.37
N GLY A 27 2.92 9.12 -1.29
CA GLY A 27 1.93 9.96 -1.94
C GLY A 27 2.28 10.27 -3.39
N LEU A 28 1.26 10.46 -4.22
CA LEU A 28 1.39 11.02 -5.57
C LEU A 28 2.43 10.30 -6.44
N ASN A 29 2.44 8.97 -6.39
CA ASN A 29 3.48 8.16 -7.04
C ASN A 29 3.06 7.52 -8.36
N TYR A 30 1.90 7.86 -8.91
CA TYR A 30 1.50 7.44 -10.26
C TYR A 30 1.35 8.65 -11.17
N HIS A 31 1.90 8.56 -12.38
CA HIS A 31 1.75 9.61 -13.39
C HIS A 31 0.28 9.88 -13.72
N ASP A 32 -0.51 8.82 -13.93
CA ASP A 32 -1.93 8.91 -14.26
C ASP A 32 -2.71 9.64 -13.14
N HIS A 33 -2.40 9.30 -11.88
CA HIS A 33 -3.01 9.94 -10.71
C HIS A 33 -2.67 11.43 -10.59
N CYS A 34 -1.42 11.81 -10.90
CA CYS A 34 -1.03 13.22 -10.94
C CYS A 34 -1.78 13.99 -12.04
N GLN A 35 -1.97 13.36 -13.20
CA GLN A 35 -2.72 13.94 -14.32
C GLN A 35 -4.20 14.11 -13.97
N GLU A 36 -4.84 13.11 -13.37
CA GLU A 36 -6.24 13.15 -12.94
C GLU A 36 -6.51 14.29 -11.94
N GLN A 37 -5.61 14.51 -10.99
CA GLN A 37 -5.75 15.59 -10.00
C GLN A 37 -5.27 16.95 -10.49
N GLY A 38 -4.65 17.04 -11.67
CA GLY A 38 -4.04 18.28 -12.17
C GLY A 38 -2.87 18.78 -11.31
N VAL A 39 -2.19 17.88 -10.60
CA VAL A 39 -1.06 18.21 -9.72
C VAL A 39 0.28 18.00 -10.43
N LYS A 40 1.30 18.75 -10.00
CA LYS A 40 2.66 18.58 -10.53
C LYS A 40 3.26 17.28 -9.99
N VAL A 41 3.93 16.55 -10.88
CA VAL A 41 4.74 15.39 -10.51
C VAL A 41 5.74 15.82 -9.43
N PRO A 42 5.79 15.12 -8.27
CA PRO A 42 6.73 15.43 -7.22
C PRO A 42 8.19 15.28 -7.70
N LYS A 43 9.09 16.10 -7.17
CA LYS A 43 10.53 15.98 -7.46
C LYS A 43 11.24 14.99 -6.54
N GLU A 44 10.63 14.69 -5.40
CA GLU A 44 11.12 13.77 -4.37
C GLU A 44 9.92 12.95 -3.85
N PRO A 45 10.14 11.71 -3.35
CA PRO A 45 9.07 10.91 -2.79
C PRO A 45 8.37 11.60 -1.61
N LEU A 46 7.04 11.73 -1.69
CA LEU A 46 6.23 12.23 -0.59
C LEU A 46 5.95 11.07 0.38
N ILE A 47 6.58 11.10 1.54
CA ILE A 47 6.49 10.01 2.52
C ILE A 47 5.55 10.39 3.67
N PHE A 48 4.68 9.46 4.03
CA PHE A 48 3.88 9.48 5.25
C PHE A 48 3.78 8.06 5.82
N SER A 49 3.00 7.87 6.89
CA SER A 49 2.87 6.57 7.53
C SER A 49 1.43 6.27 7.91
N LYS A 50 1.14 4.97 8.04
CA LYS A 50 0.02 4.44 8.81
C LYS A 50 0.57 3.74 10.05
N PHE A 51 -0.24 3.61 11.09
CA PHE A 51 0.13 2.76 12.22
C PHE A 51 -0.18 1.30 11.93
N PRO A 52 0.58 0.35 12.51
CA PRO A 52 0.28 -1.08 12.41
C PRO A 52 -1.13 -1.45 12.89
N SER A 53 -1.71 -0.67 13.83
CA SER A 53 -3.09 -0.86 14.30
C SER A 53 -4.15 -0.69 13.21
N ALA A 54 -3.83 -0.02 12.10
CA ALA A 54 -4.75 0.12 10.97
C ALA A 54 -4.85 -1.16 10.11
N ILE A 55 -3.93 -2.12 10.28
CA ILE A 55 -3.84 -3.32 9.44
C ILE A 55 -4.97 -4.29 9.76
N ILE A 56 -5.68 -4.72 8.71
CA ILE A 56 -6.66 -5.80 8.76
C ILE A 56 -6.45 -6.77 7.59
N GLY A 57 -7.10 -7.93 7.66
CA GLY A 57 -7.05 -8.94 6.61
C GLY A 57 -7.65 -8.46 5.29
N PRO A 58 -7.32 -9.15 4.19
CA PRO A 58 -7.73 -8.79 2.83
C PRO A 58 -9.25 -8.85 2.58
N PHE A 59 -10.01 -9.49 3.48
CA PHE A 59 -11.47 -9.66 3.39
C PHE A 59 -12.19 -9.21 4.66
N ASP A 60 -11.48 -8.56 5.58
CA ASP A 60 -12.08 -8.04 6.80
C ASP A 60 -12.84 -6.73 6.48
N ASP A 61 -13.84 -6.40 7.29
CA ASP A 61 -14.64 -5.20 7.11
C ASP A 61 -13.85 -3.93 7.42
N ILE A 62 -13.97 -2.92 6.55
CA ILE A 62 -13.51 -1.56 6.83
C ILE A 62 -14.61 -0.85 7.62
N VAL A 63 -14.29 -0.38 8.81
CA VAL A 63 -15.22 0.40 9.62
C VAL A 63 -15.31 1.81 9.04
N HIS A 64 -16.52 2.28 8.75
CA HIS A 64 -16.75 3.69 8.40
C HIS A 64 -16.83 4.51 9.69
N PRO A 65 -15.82 5.33 10.05
CA PRO A 65 -15.87 6.13 11.26
C PRO A 65 -16.97 7.19 11.17
N GLN A 66 -17.61 7.52 12.30
CA GLN A 66 -18.62 8.60 12.33
C GLN A 66 -17.98 9.99 12.16
N ASP A 67 -16.68 10.09 12.39
CA ASP A 67 -15.92 11.34 12.33
C ASP A 67 -15.58 11.82 10.91
N THR A 68 -15.74 10.96 9.90
CA THR A 68 -15.47 11.31 8.50
C THR A 68 -16.73 11.23 7.67
N SER A 69 -16.84 12.15 6.71
CA SER A 69 -17.87 12.18 5.67
C SER A 69 -17.30 11.94 4.27
N GLU A 70 -15.98 11.77 4.16
CA GLU A 70 -15.26 11.68 2.90
C GLU A 70 -14.30 10.47 2.93
N LEU A 71 -14.86 9.28 3.15
CA LEU A 71 -14.13 8.02 3.10
C LEU A 71 -13.80 7.64 1.64
N ASP A 72 -12.56 7.24 1.40
CA ASP A 72 -12.03 6.97 0.06
C ASP A 72 -11.09 5.76 0.06
N TRP A 73 -10.93 5.15 -1.12
CA TRP A 73 -10.09 3.98 -1.37
C TRP A 73 -8.86 4.35 -2.19
N GLU A 74 -7.77 3.60 -2.01
CA GLU A 74 -6.57 3.72 -2.83
C GLU A 74 -5.93 2.33 -2.95
N VAL A 75 -6.09 1.65 -4.09
CA VAL A 75 -5.38 0.38 -4.31
C VAL A 75 -3.89 0.64 -4.51
N GLU A 76 -3.05 -0.10 -3.79
CA GLU A 76 -1.60 0.09 -3.78
C GLU A 76 -0.82 -1.22 -3.89
N LEU A 77 0.37 -1.14 -4.50
CA LEU A 77 1.38 -2.19 -4.43
C LEU A 77 2.17 -2.02 -3.12
N ALA A 78 2.14 -3.02 -2.25
CA ALA A 78 2.93 -3.02 -1.02
C ALA A 78 4.19 -3.88 -1.19
N ALA A 79 5.36 -3.25 -1.01
CA ALA A 79 6.64 -3.96 -0.92
C ALA A 79 6.93 -4.36 0.53
N VAL A 80 7.28 -5.64 0.74
CA VAL A 80 7.57 -6.19 2.06
C VAL A 80 9.05 -6.32 2.27
N ILE A 81 9.59 -5.66 3.30
CA ILE A 81 11.02 -5.69 3.63
C ILE A 81 11.32 -6.92 4.50
N GLY A 82 12.22 -7.79 4.01
CA GLY A 82 12.66 -9.00 4.72
C GLY A 82 14.06 -8.89 5.34
N LYS A 83 14.87 -7.93 4.92
CA LYS A 83 16.25 -7.73 5.42
C LYS A 83 16.43 -6.31 5.92
N LYS A 84 16.80 -6.16 7.19
CA LYS A 84 17.12 -4.84 7.78
C LYS A 84 18.29 -4.18 7.03
N GLY A 85 18.26 -2.85 6.95
CA GLY A 85 19.32 -2.06 6.32
C GLY A 85 19.11 -0.57 6.56
N ARG A 86 20.18 0.20 6.39
CA ARG A 86 20.22 1.67 6.45
C ARG A 86 21.20 2.13 5.39
N HIS A 87 20.94 3.26 4.75
CA HIS A 87 21.70 3.77 3.61
C HIS A 87 21.82 2.70 2.52
N ILE A 88 20.70 2.06 2.19
CA ILE A 88 20.63 1.01 1.17
C ILE A 88 20.82 1.68 -0.19
N GLU A 89 21.81 1.22 -0.95
CA GLU A 89 22.00 1.64 -2.34
C GLU A 89 20.84 1.16 -3.22
N GLU A 90 20.39 1.99 -4.17
CA GLU A 90 19.25 1.67 -5.04
C GLU A 90 19.44 0.35 -5.80
N ALA A 91 20.66 0.08 -6.27
CA ALA A 91 20.99 -1.16 -6.98
C ALA A 91 20.84 -2.43 -6.12
N ALA A 92 20.98 -2.30 -4.78
CA ALA A 92 20.84 -3.40 -3.83
C ALA A 92 19.44 -3.47 -3.20
N ALA A 93 18.57 -2.48 -3.45
CA ALA A 93 17.31 -2.30 -2.75
C ALA A 93 16.38 -3.52 -2.83
N LEU A 94 16.28 -4.17 -4.00
CA LEU A 94 15.42 -5.34 -4.17
C LEU A 94 15.90 -6.56 -3.37
N GLU A 95 17.18 -6.65 -3.01
CA GLU A 95 17.68 -7.72 -2.14
C GLU A 95 17.12 -7.61 -0.71
N HIS A 96 16.60 -6.45 -0.34
CA HIS A 96 15.97 -6.23 0.96
C HIS A 96 14.46 -6.55 0.95
N VAL A 97 13.86 -6.75 -0.22
CA VAL A 97 12.44 -7.03 -0.40
C VAL A 97 12.21 -8.54 -0.45
N VAL A 98 11.42 -9.08 0.49
CA VAL A 98 11.04 -10.50 0.48
C VAL A 98 9.94 -10.79 -0.55
N GLY A 99 9.09 -9.80 -0.82
CA GLY A 99 8.00 -9.95 -1.76
C GLY A 99 7.05 -8.77 -1.77
N PHE A 100 5.91 -8.99 -2.41
CA PHE A 100 4.91 -7.98 -2.68
C PHE A 100 3.52 -8.47 -2.30
N THR A 101 2.65 -7.55 -1.90
CA THR A 101 1.24 -7.84 -1.65
C THR A 101 0.38 -6.64 -2.08
N VAL A 102 -0.94 -6.76 -1.98
CA VAL A 102 -1.87 -5.67 -2.28
C VAL A 102 -2.26 -4.98 -0.99
N ALA A 103 -2.32 -3.65 -1.01
CA ALA A 103 -2.85 -2.84 0.06
C ALA A 103 -4.02 -1.98 -0.43
N ASN A 104 -4.91 -1.61 0.48
CA ASN A 104 -5.83 -0.50 0.29
C ASN A 104 -5.46 0.62 1.28
N ASP A 105 -4.99 1.75 0.79
CA ASP A 105 -4.67 2.93 1.60
C ASP A 105 -5.92 3.78 1.85
N VAL A 106 -6.85 3.20 2.62
CA VAL A 106 -8.12 3.85 2.96
C VAL A 106 -7.87 5.20 3.62
N SER A 107 -8.66 6.19 3.22
CA SER A 107 -8.43 7.59 3.54
C SER A 107 -9.72 8.30 3.95
N ALA A 108 -9.68 9.03 5.06
CA ALA A 108 -10.66 10.05 5.39
C ALA A 108 -10.18 11.40 4.84
N ARG A 109 -10.67 11.80 3.67
CA ARG A 109 -10.11 12.95 2.91
C ARG A 109 -10.33 14.29 3.60
N ASP A 110 -11.46 14.45 4.28
CA ASP A 110 -11.75 15.60 5.12
C ASP A 110 -10.72 15.76 6.24
N TRP A 111 -10.31 14.65 6.87
CA TRP A 111 -9.22 14.65 7.84
C TRP A 111 -7.85 14.88 7.21
N GLN A 112 -7.55 14.18 6.12
CA GLN A 112 -6.28 14.27 5.39
C GLN A 112 -5.97 15.71 4.93
N MET A 113 -6.97 16.40 4.40
CA MET A 113 -6.79 17.68 3.70
C MET A 113 -7.08 18.92 4.55
N ARG A 114 -7.93 18.78 5.59
CA ARG A 114 -8.45 19.94 6.35
C ARG A 114 -8.00 19.98 7.82
N ARG A 115 -7.35 18.93 8.33
CA ARG A 115 -6.89 18.85 9.72
C ARG A 115 -5.36 18.83 9.83
N ASN A 116 -4.85 18.90 11.05
CA ASN A 116 -3.45 18.67 11.41
C ASN A 116 -2.40 19.40 10.54
N GLY A 117 -2.65 20.66 10.18
CA GLY A 117 -1.73 21.41 9.30
C GLY A 117 -1.49 20.76 7.94
N ARG A 118 -2.47 20.00 7.42
CA ARG A 118 -2.40 19.21 6.18
C ARG A 118 -1.41 18.05 6.21
N GLN A 119 -0.95 17.64 7.40
CA GLN A 119 -0.26 16.36 7.56
C GLN A 119 -1.26 15.22 7.43
N TRP A 120 -0.96 14.25 6.55
CA TRP A 120 -1.93 13.24 6.14
C TRP A 120 -2.21 12.16 7.19
N LEU A 121 -1.31 12.01 8.18
CA LEU A 121 -1.34 10.92 9.17
C LEU A 121 -2.74 10.67 9.74
N LEU A 122 -3.44 11.73 10.20
CA LEU A 122 -4.75 11.55 10.85
C LEU A 122 -5.81 10.99 9.90
N GLY A 123 -5.83 11.41 8.64
CA GLY A 123 -6.77 10.88 7.65
C GLY A 123 -6.41 9.47 7.15
N LYS A 124 -5.20 9.00 7.46
CA LYS A 124 -4.65 7.75 6.92
C LYS A 124 -4.58 6.63 7.95
N THR A 125 -4.78 6.88 9.24
CA THR A 125 -4.44 5.89 10.28
C THR A 125 -5.58 5.48 11.22
N PHE A 126 -6.83 5.72 10.85
CA PHE A 126 -7.96 5.13 11.57
C PHE A 126 -7.81 3.59 11.58
N ASP A 127 -8.33 2.95 12.62
CA ASP A 127 -8.38 1.49 12.68
C ASP A 127 -9.10 0.95 11.43
N THR A 128 -8.67 -0.22 10.94
CA THR A 128 -9.13 -0.86 9.69
C THR A 128 -8.76 -0.17 8.36
N PHE A 129 -8.01 0.94 8.37
CA PHE A 129 -7.69 1.68 7.14
C PHE A 129 -6.54 1.09 6.30
N CYS A 130 -5.99 -0.07 6.67
CA CYS A 130 -4.93 -0.75 5.93
C CYS A 130 -5.24 -2.24 5.67
N PRO A 131 -6.29 -2.58 4.88
CA PRO A 131 -6.45 -3.93 4.36
C PRO A 131 -5.21 -4.36 3.58
N LEU A 132 -4.63 -5.52 3.93
CA LEU A 132 -3.39 -6.03 3.35
C LEU A 132 -3.54 -7.51 2.97
N GLY A 133 -3.14 -7.89 1.75
CA GLY A 133 -3.10 -9.30 1.34
C GLY A 133 -3.43 -9.55 -0.13
N PRO A 134 -3.91 -10.76 -0.49
CA PRO A 134 -4.23 -11.90 0.40
C PRO A 134 -3.01 -12.74 0.82
N ALA A 135 -1.87 -12.54 0.18
CA ALA A 135 -0.62 -13.23 0.48
C ALA A 135 0.56 -12.36 0.05
N ILE A 136 1.74 -12.66 0.57
CA ILE A 136 3.00 -12.13 0.04
C ILE A 136 3.44 -13.03 -1.11
N VAL A 137 3.52 -12.48 -2.30
CA VAL A 137 4.15 -13.12 -3.46
C VAL A 137 5.63 -12.84 -3.38
N THR A 138 6.46 -13.89 -3.34
CA THR A 138 7.91 -13.70 -3.21
C THR A 138 8.46 -12.93 -4.40
N ARG A 139 9.50 -12.15 -4.16
CA ARG A 139 10.12 -11.32 -5.20
C ARG A 139 10.51 -12.13 -6.42
N GLU A 140 11.01 -13.36 -6.23
CA GLU A 140 11.43 -14.26 -7.30
C GLU A 140 10.28 -14.79 -8.16
N ALA A 141 9.05 -14.80 -7.62
CA ALA A 141 7.85 -15.21 -8.35
C ALA A 141 7.23 -14.07 -9.17
N VAL A 142 7.67 -12.82 -8.95
CA VAL A 142 7.23 -11.65 -9.71
C VAL A 142 8.23 -11.35 -10.81
N ALA A 143 7.86 -11.62 -12.06
CA ALA A 143 8.75 -11.43 -13.21
C ALA A 143 9.21 -9.97 -13.38
N ASP A 144 8.28 -9.02 -13.23
CA ASP A 144 8.56 -7.59 -13.28
C ASP A 144 7.58 -6.84 -12.36
N VAL A 145 8.10 -6.28 -11.28
CA VAL A 145 7.30 -5.53 -10.29
C VAL A 145 6.78 -4.20 -10.85
N HIS A 146 7.44 -3.66 -11.86
CA HIS A 146 7.07 -2.43 -12.55
C HIS A 146 6.23 -2.69 -13.80
N ASN A 147 5.61 -3.87 -13.92
CA ASN A 147 4.67 -4.18 -14.98
C ASN A 147 3.50 -5.05 -14.49
N LEU A 148 2.87 -4.64 -13.40
CA LEU A 148 1.72 -5.30 -12.78
C LEU A 148 0.47 -4.44 -12.96
N TRP A 149 -0.66 -5.05 -13.33
CA TRP A 149 -1.93 -4.32 -13.31
C TRP A 149 -2.40 -4.08 -11.89
N ILE A 150 -2.89 -2.87 -11.63
CA ILE A 150 -3.45 -2.48 -10.34
C ILE A 150 -4.86 -1.93 -10.55
N ARG A 151 -5.83 -2.45 -9.79
CA ARG A 151 -7.25 -2.13 -10.01
C ARG A 151 -8.05 -2.08 -8.70
N CYS A 152 -8.94 -1.11 -8.60
CA CYS A 152 -9.94 -1.01 -7.54
C CYS A 152 -11.35 -1.10 -8.12
N SER A 153 -12.27 -1.78 -7.41
CA SER A 153 -13.69 -1.78 -7.70
C SER A 153 -14.51 -1.53 -6.44
N VAL A 154 -15.57 -0.74 -6.56
CA VAL A 154 -16.56 -0.50 -5.50
C VAL A 154 -17.92 -0.92 -6.03
N ASN A 155 -18.58 -1.85 -5.35
CA ASN A 155 -19.88 -2.42 -5.78
C ASN A 155 -19.89 -2.91 -7.24
N GLY A 156 -18.77 -3.48 -7.70
CA GLY A 156 -18.59 -3.96 -9.07
C GLY A 156 -18.21 -2.90 -10.10
N HIS A 157 -18.25 -1.60 -9.75
CA HIS A 157 -17.83 -0.52 -10.64
C HIS A 157 -16.31 -0.31 -10.54
N ARG A 158 -15.62 -0.23 -11.67
CA ARG A 158 -14.17 0.03 -11.74
C ARG A 158 -13.91 1.49 -11.37
N MET A 159 -13.12 1.72 -10.31
CA MET A 159 -12.79 3.07 -9.82
C MET A 159 -11.33 3.45 -10.07
N GLN A 160 -10.42 2.46 -10.11
CA GLN A 160 -9.02 2.65 -10.52
C GLN A 160 -8.62 1.52 -11.46
N ASP A 161 -7.93 1.84 -12.56
CA ASP A 161 -7.33 0.88 -13.51
C ASP A 161 -6.02 1.46 -14.04
N SER A 162 -4.88 0.95 -13.55
CA SER A 162 -3.57 1.41 -14.00
C SER A 162 -2.57 0.24 -13.99
N ASN A 163 -1.29 0.55 -14.09
CA ASN A 163 -0.20 -0.41 -14.08
C ASN A 163 1.01 0.18 -13.35
N THR A 164 1.74 -0.67 -12.63
CA THR A 164 2.92 -0.24 -11.83
C THR A 164 4.07 0.31 -12.68
N ARG A 165 4.03 0.20 -14.01
CA ARG A 165 4.95 0.92 -14.91
C ARG A 165 4.80 2.44 -14.87
N HIS A 166 3.65 2.92 -14.40
CA HIS A 166 3.35 4.34 -14.27
C HIS A 166 3.84 4.92 -12.93
N LEU A 167 4.52 4.12 -12.11
CA LEU A 167 5.18 4.61 -10.91
C LEU A 167 6.22 5.68 -11.27
N ILE A 168 6.13 6.85 -10.61
CA ILE A 168 7.08 7.95 -10.77
C ILE A 168 8.42 7.57 -10.12
N PHE A 169 8.35 7.07 -8.90
CA PHE A 169 9.47 6.51 -8.15
C PHE A 169 9.26 5.01 -8.00
N GLY A 170 10.12 4.22 -8.64
CA GLY A 170 10.07 2.77 -8.55
C GLY A 170 10.46 2.24 -7.16
N VAL A 171 10.07 0.99 -6.86
CA VAL A 171 10.39 0.31 -5.59
C VAL A 171 11.87 0.45 -5.15
N PRO A 172 12.88 0.25 -6.03
CA PRO A 172 14.28 0.39 -5.61
C PRO A 172 14.62 1.79 -5.09
N ALA A 173 14.20 2.82 -5.82
CA ALA A 173 14.42 4.22 -5.46
C ALA A 173 13.72 4.58 -4.13
N LEU A 174 12.51 4.07 -3.91
CA LEU A 174 11.76 4.29 -2.67
C LEU A 174 12.44 3.64 -1.46
N VAL A 175 12.87 2.39 -1.58
CA VAL A 175 13.59 1.68 -0.51
C VAL A 175 14.89 2.40 -0.17
N ALA A 176 15.67 2.78 -1.19
CA ALA A 176 16.89 3.55 -0.99
C ALA A 176 16.61 4.88 -0.28
N TRP A 177 15.62 5.65 -0.75
CA TRP A 177 15.23 6.93 -0.17
C TRP A 177 14.83 6.84 1.30
N VAL A 178 13.93 5.92 1.63
CA VAL A 178 13.39 5.73 2.99
C VAL A 178 14.46 5.20 3.96
N SER A 179 15.50 4.53 3.45
CA SER A 179 16.56 3.94 4.28
C SER A 179 17.66 4.92 4.70
N ARG A 180 17.65 6.17 4.19
CA ARG A 180 18.67 7.18 4.48
C ARG A 180 18.70 7.60 5.95
#